data_AF-A0A7G5FER5-F1
#
_entry.id   AF-A0A7G5FER5-F1
#
_cell.length_a   1.000
_cell.length_b   1.000
_cell.length_c   1.000
_cell.angle_alpha   90.00
_cell.angle_beta   90.00
_cell.angle_gamma   90.00
#
_symmetry.space_group_name_H-M   'P 1'
#
loop_
_entity.id
_entity.type
_entity.pdbx_description
1 polymer ?
#
loop_
_entity_poly.entity_id
_entity_poly.type
_entity_poly.pdbx_seq_one_letter_code
_entity_poly.pdbx_strand_id
1 'polypeptide(L)'
;MKNLVLVIVAGVLIMFPMFFNFGDPDAEEQFVGTDAGAETLVEEANPDYEPWFESVAGELPGEVESGRFALQAGLGAGLLGYVLGVFRGRTQRAEESAAV
;
A
#
# COMPACT_ATOMS: atom_id res chain seq x y z
N MET A 1 9.79 0.70 26.53
CA MET A 1 8.67 1.67 26.35
C MET A 1 8.67 2.36 24.99
N LYS A 2 9.79 2.90 24.48
CA LYS A 2 9.82 3.62 23.19
C LYS A 2 9.32 2.79 21.99
N ASN A 3 9.66 1.50 21.94
CA ASN A 3 9.26 0.61 20.83
C ASN A 3 7.78 0.22 20.93
N LEU A 4 7.22 0.16 22.14
CA LEU A 4 5.79 -0.10 22.36
C LEU A 4 4.94 1.02 21.77
N VAL A 5 5.37 2.27 21.94
CA VAL A 5 4.70 3.44 21.33
C VAL A 5 4.69 3.33 19.81
N LEU A 6 5.79 2.92 19.19
CA LEU A 6 5.85 2.73 17.73
C LEU A 6 4.90 1.61 17.25
N VAL A 7 4.83 0.50 17.97
CA VAL A 7 3.91 -0.61 17.64
C VAL A 7 2.45 -0.16 17.79
N ILE A 8 2.13 0.61 18.83
CA ILE A 8 0.78 1.16 19.02
C ILE A 8 0.44 2.13 17.88
N VAL A 9 1.34 3.05 17.52
CA VAL A 9 1.13 4.00 16.42
C VAL A 9 0.94 3.26 15.09
N ALA A 10 1.76 2.24 14.80
CA ALA A 10 1.60 1.43 13.61
C ALA A 10 0.25 0.68 13.60
N GLY A 11 -0.15 0.09 14.75
CA GLY A 11 -1.44 -0.57 14.90
C GLY A 11 -2.61 0.40 14.71
N VAL A 12 -2.51 1.62 15.23
CA VAL A 12 -3.51 2.67 15.01
C VAL A 12 -3.56 3.02 13.52
N LEU A 13 -2.44 3.23 12.84
CA LEU A 13 -2.43 3.55 11.40
C LEU A 13 -3.08 2.47 10.53
N ILE A 14 -2.93 1.19 10.89
CA ILE A 14 -3.55 0.06 10.18
C ILE A 14 -5.05 -0.01 10.47
N MET A 15 -5.45 0.15 11.74
CA MET A 15 -6.83 -0.04 12.16
C MET A 15 -7.70 1.20 11.90
N PHE A 16 -7.11 2.40 11.92
CA PHE A 16 -7.81 3.67 11.73
C PHE A 16 -8.69 3.70 10.47
N PRO A 17 -8.19 3.38 9.25
CA PRO A 17 -9.02 3.39 8.05
C PRO A 17 -10.12 2.31 8.04
N MET A 18 -10.01 1.25 8.85
CA MET A 18 -11.06 0.22 8.96
C MET A 18 -12.29 0.71 9.76
N PHE A 19 -12.09 1.60 10.73
CA PHE A 19 -13.17 2.12 11.58
C PHE A 19 -13.66 3.50 11.15
N PHE A 20 -12.83 4.27 10.46
CA PHE A 20 -13.17 5.56 9.92
C PHE A 20 -13.23 5.44 8.40
N ASN A 21 -14.45 5.22 7.90
CA ASN A 21 -14.70 5.17 6.47
C ASN A 21 -14.54 6.59 5.89
N PHE A 22 -13.44 6.80 5.17
CA PHE A 22 -13.19 8.02 4.40
C PHE A 22 -13.55 7.87 2.92
N GLY A 23 -14.01 6.69 2.50
CA GLY A 23 -14.49 6.42 1.15
C GLY A 23 -15.98 6.71 0.99
N ASP A 24 -16.50 6.45 -0.20
CA ASP A 24 -17.92 6.59 -0.49
C ASP A 24 -18.72 5.51 0.28
N PRO A 25 -19.69 5.88 1.14
CA PRO A 25 -20.49 4.92 1.90
C PRO A 25 -21.31 3.97 1.02
N ASP A 26 -21.56 4.33 -0.24
CA ASP A 26 -22.33 3.53 -1.19
C ASP A 26 -21.44 2.71 -2.16
N ALA A 27 -20.11 2.82 -2.07
CA ALA A 27 -19.20 2.02 -2.89
C ALA A 27 -19.09 0.58 -2.37
N GLU A 28 -19.25 -0.39 -3.27
CA GLU A 28 -19.02 -1.82 -2.97
C GLU A 28 -17.55 -2.11 -2.64
N GLU A 29 -16.61 -1.39 -3.27
CA GLU A 29 -15.17 -1.45 -2.96
C GLU A 29 -14.65 -0.08 -2.50
N GLN A 30 -14.27 0.02 -1.23
CA GLN A 30 -13.76 1.27 -0.65
C GLN A 30 -12.29 1.56 -0.99
N PHE A 31 -11.54 0.55 -1.43
CA PHE A 31 -10.13 0.63 -1.73
C PHE A 31 -9.86 0.05 -3.13
N VAL A 32 -10.18 0.85 -4.14
CA VAL A 32 -9.95 0.50 -5.54
C VAL A 32 -8.50 0.81 -5.93
N GLY A 33 -7.99 0.11 -6.95
CA GLY A 33 -6.69 0.40 -7.54
C GLY A 33 -6.59 1.84 -8.06
N THR A 34 -5.36 2.37 -8.10
CA THR A 34 -5.12 3.74 -8.61
C THR A 34 -5.54 3.90 -10.08
N ASP A 35 -5.46 2.82 -10.85
CA ASP A 35 -5.78 2.83 -12.28
C ASP A 35 -7.28 3.00 -12.55
N ALA A 36 -8.16 2.60 -11.62
CA ALA A 36 -9.61 2.75 -11.75
C ALA A 36 -10.02 4.22 -11.93
N GLY A 37 -9.38 5.15 -11.19
CA GLY A 37 -9.65 6.58 -11.36
C GLY A 37 -9.17 7.14 -12.70
N ALA A 38 -8.10 6.56 -13.27
CA ALA A 38 -7.62 6.96 -14.58
C ALA A 38 -8.56 6.47 -15.70
N GLU A 39 -9.07 5.25 -15.57
CA GLU A 39 -10.06 4.67 -16.49
C GLU A 39 -11.34 5.51 -16.53
N THR A 40 -11.92 5.84 -15.36
CA THR A 40 -13.11 6.71 -15.28
C THR A 40 -12.89 8.05 -15.99
N LEU A 41 -11.73 8.69 -15.78
CA LEU A 41 -11.42 9.96 -16.44
C LEU A 41 -11.27 9.82 -17.97
N VAL A 42 -10.73 8.70 -18.45
CA VAL A 42 -10.60 8.44 -19.89
C VAL A 42 -11.97 8.23 -20.52
N GLU A 43 -12.84 7.44 -19.90
CA GLU A 43 -14.21 7.19 -20.35
C GLU A 43 -15.05 8.48 -20.38
N GLU A 44 -14.92 9.33 -19.36
CA GLU A 44 -15.58 10.63 -19.32
C GLU A 44 -15.06 11.60 -20.39
N ALA A 45 -13.75 11.62 -20.62
CA ALA A 45 -13.12 12.53 -21.56
C ALA A 45 -13.30 12.11 -23.03
N ASN A 46 -13.40 10.81 -23.30
CA ASN A 46 -13.57 10.26 -24.64
C ASN A 46 -14.47 9.00 -24.63
N PRO A 47 -15.79 9.17 -24.79
CA PRO A 47 -16.76 8.07 -24.71
C PRO A 47 -16.60 7.00 -25.80
N ASP A 48 -15.95 7.34 -26.92
CA ASP A 48 -15.72 6.42 -28.04
C ASP A 48 -14.33 5.76 -27.95
N TYR A 49 -13.66 5.82 -26.80
CA TYR A 49 -12.34 5.23 -26.60
C TYR A 49 -12.42 3.70 -26.54
N GLU A 50 -11.59 3.05 -27.37
CA GLU A 50 -11.42 1.60 -27.37
C GLU A 50 -10.08 1.23 -26.69
N PRO A 51 -10.08 0.31 -25.70
CA PRO A 51 -8.85 -0.17 -25.07
C PRO A 51 -7.88 -0.75 -26.11
N TRP A 52 -6.64 -0.24 -26.12
CA TRP A 52 -5.59 -0.75 -27.01
C TRP A 52 -4.93 -2.03 -26.50
N PHE A 53 -5.23 -2.43 -25.27
CA PHE A 53 -4.73 -3.65 -24.63
C PHE A 53 -5.78 -4.20 -23.67
N GLU A 54 -6.00 -5.51 -23.74
CA GLU A 54 -6.80 -6.25 -22.78
C GLU A 54 -5.93 -7.29 -22.06
N SER A 55 -6.26 -7.53 -20.79
CA SER A 55 -5.64 -8.56 -19.97
C SER A 55 -5.73 -9.94 -20.66
N VAL A 56 -4.58 -10.58 -20.89
CA VAL A 56 -4.52 -11.96 -21.42
C VAL A 56 -5.14 -12.97 -20.43
N ALA A 57 -5.25 -12.60 -19.16
CA ALA A 57 -5.86 -13.42 -18.11
C ALA A 57 -7.39 -13.28 -18.02
N GLY A 58 -8.01 -12.45 -18.88
CA GLY A 58 -9.41 -12.04 -18.76
C GLY A 58 -9.64 -11.08 -17.59
N GLU A 59 -10.91 -10.75 -17.33
CA GLU A 59 -11.32 -9.99 -16.16
C GLU A 59 -11.16 -10.86 -14.90
N LEU A 60 -10.16 -10.53 -14.08
CA LEU A 60 -10.04 -11.11 -12.75
C LEU A 60 -11.05 -10.41 -11.81
N PRO A 61 -11.54 -11.07 -10.76
CA PRO A 61 -12.31 -10.39 -9.72
C PRO A 61 -11.49 -9.22 -9.14
N GLY A 62 -12.10 -8.05 -8.96
CA GLY A 62 -11.42 -6.83 -8.47
C GLY A 62 -10.66 -7.06 -7.15
N GLU A 63 -11.22 -7.86 -6.25
CA GLU A 63 -10.59 -8.30 -5.01
C GLU A 63 -9.23 -9.00 -5.23
N VAL A 64 -9.11 -9.81 -6.29
CA VAL A 64 -7.88 -10.54 -6.62
C VAL A 64 -6.82 -9.59 -7.17
N GLU A 65 -7.22 -8.62 -7.99
CA GLU A 65 -6.32 -7.58 -8.50
C GLU A 65 -5.78 -6.71 -7.37
N SER A 66 -6.68 -6.14 -6.55
CA SER A 66 -6.36 -5.36 -5.37
C SER A 66 -5.51 -6.16 -4.37
N GLY A 67 -5.77 -7.46 -4.22
CA GLY A 67 -4.97 -8.36 -3.40
C GLY A 67 -3.52 -8.52 -3.87
N ARG A 68 -3.26 -8.52 -5.18
CA ARG A 68 -1.89 -8.58 -5.74
C ARG A 68 -1.13 -7.28 -5.46
N PHE A 69 -1.78 -6.13 -5.58
CA PHE A 69 -1.20 -4.84 -5.19
C PHE A 69 -0.90 -4.79 -3.69
N ALA A 70 -1.83 -5.25 -2.84
CA ALA A 70 -1.64 -5.31 -1.40
C ALA A 70 -0.45 -6.22 -1.02
N LEU A 71 -0.30 -7.37 -1.68
CA LEU A 71 0.84 -8.26 -1.48
C LEU A 71 2.17 -7.59 -1.87
N GLN A 72 2.23 -6.95 -3.04
CA GLN A 72 3.41 -6.21 -3.49
C GLN A 72 3.78 -5.08 -2.52
N ALA A 73 2.78 -4.32 -2.07
CA ALA A 73 2.96 -3.26 -1.08
C ALA A 73 3.49 -3.81 0.25
N GLY A 74 2.93 -4.93 0.74
CA GLY A 74 3.37 -5.58 1.98
C GLY A 74 4.82 -6.09 1.90
N LEU A 75 5.18 -6.75 0.79
CA LEU A 75 6.55 -7.20 0.55
C LEU A 75 7.53 -6.02 0.43
N GLY A 76 7.16 -4.98 -0.32
CA GLY A 76 7.96 -3.77 -0.47
C GLY A 76 8.19 -3.03 0.85
N ALA A 77 7.14 -2.88 1.67
CA ALA A 77 7.23 -2.29 3.00
C ALA A 77 8.10 -3.12 3.94
N GLY A 78 7.98 -4.45 3.89
CA GLY A 78 8.81 -5.37 4.67
C GLY A 78 10.30 -5.25 4.30
N LEU A 79 10.62 -5.23 3.01
CA LEU A 79 11.98 -5.05 2.52
C LEU A 79 12.57 -3.69 2.95
N LEU A 80 11.82 -2.60 2.74
CA LEU A 80 12.22 -1.26 3.16
C LEU A 80 12.48 -1.19 4.68
N GLY A 81 11.56 -1.74 5.48
CA GLY A 81 11.71 -1.80 6.94
C GLY A 81 12.95 -2.56 7.37
N TYR A 82 13.24 -3.71 6.74
CA TYR A 82 14.44 -4.49 7.01
C TYR A 82 15.72 -3.69 6.70
N VAL A 83 15.80 -3.07 5.53
CA VAL A 83 16.97 -2.29 5.09
C VAL A 83 17.23 -1.12 6.05
N LEU A 84 16.18 -0.35 6.41
CA LEU A 84 16.28 0.74 7.38
C LEU A 84 16.74 0.23 8.76
N GLY A 85 16.22 -0.93 9.19
CA GLY A 85 16.63 -1.59 10.43
C GLY A 85 18.11 -1.97 10.43
N VAL A 86 18.61 -2.58 9.34
CA VAL A 86 20.02 -2.95 9.19
C VAL A 86 20.92 -1.70 9.23
N PHE A 87 20.58 -0.64 8.50
CA PHE A 87 21.37 0.59 8.52
C PHE A 87 21.43 1.21 9.91
N ARG A 88 20.30 1.29 10.60
CA ARG A 88 20.26 1.83 11.97
C ARG A 88 21.08 0.99 12.95
N GLY A 89 21.01 -0.34 12.84
CA GLY A 89 21.82 -1.24 13.66
C GLY A 89 23.32 -1.11 13.39
N ARG A 90 23.73 -0.89 12.12
CA ARG A 90 25.14 -0.66 11.76
C ARG A 90 25.68 0.63 12.37
N THR A 91 24.91 1.72 12.30
CA THR A 91 25.30 3.01 12.89
C THR A 91 25.48 2.90 14.40
N GLN A 92 24.53 2.27 15.11
CA GLN A 92 24.62 2.09 16.56
C GLN A 92 25.87 1.30 16.98
N ARG A 93 26.19 0.21 16.27
CA ARG A 93 27.38 -0.60 16.57
C ARG A 93 28.69 0.16 16.31
N ALA A 94 28.72 1.02 15.29
CA ALA A 94 29.88 1.85 15.00
C ALA A 94 30.10 2.92 16.09
N GLU A 95 29.02 3.56 16.56
CA GLU A 95 29.06 4.52 17.67
C GLU A 95 29.49 3.84 18.98
N GLU A 96 28.94 2.66 19.30
CA GLU A 96 29.35 1.88 20.48
C GLU A 96 30.83 1.48 20.42
N SER A 97 31.33 1.07 19.25
CA SER A 97 32.74 0.69 19.09
C SER A 97 33.71 1.88 19.17
N ALA A 98 33.25 3.09 18.85
CA ALA A 98 34.05 4.31 18.95
C ALA A 98 34.05 4.93 20.37
N ALA A 99 33.11 4.51 21.22
CA ALA A 99 32.99 4.94 22.61
C ALA A 99 33.77 4.06 23.60
N VAL A 100 34.36 2.95 23.13
CA VAL A 100 35.21 2.00 23.88
C VAL A 100 36.68 2.27 23.55
#